data_AF-A0A5K1B9R1-F1
#
_entry.id   AF-A0A5K1B9R1-F1
#
_cell.length_a   1.000
_cell.length_b   1.000
_cell.length_c   1.000
_cell.angle_alpha   90.00
_cell.angle_beta   90.00
_cell.angle_gamma   90.00
#
_symmetry.space_group_name_H-M   'P 1'
#
loop_
_entity.id
_entity.type
_entity.pdbx_description
1 polymer ?
#
loop_
_entity_poly.entity_id
_entity_poly.type
_entity_poly.pdbx_seq_one_letter_code
_entity_poly.pdbx_strand_id
1 'polypeptide(L)'
;MIGIKDIYNVISSTFPLYVPLFLGYGSVRWWKIFTPEQCIAINKLVAYFTLPFFTFEFASHVDPFAMNYQVIAADVLSKVIIVVILAFWAKCSSKGSYSWSITSFSLITLTNSLVVGVPMLHGMYGMMAEDLVVQLSVFQAIVWLTVLLFVLEVRKARSSVLSVMASSKDSQVVSVDVEKEAQGTESLSSEKPSICAILRVVFLKLAINPNSYASIVGVIWASLSNR
;
A
#
# COMPACT_ATOMS: atom_id res chain seq x y z
N MET A 1 -0.42 3.39 35.95
CA MET A 1 -0.88 1.98 35.99
C MET A 1 -2.15 1.93 35.18
N ILE A 2 -2.20 1.12 34.11
CA ILE A 2 -3.41 0.99 33.28
C ILE A 2 -4.54 0.44 34.15
N GLY A 3 -5.61 1.21 34.29
CA GLY A 3 -6.78 0.83 35.07
C GLY A 3 -7.70 -0.09 34.26
N ILE A 4 -8.54 -0.85 34.96
CA ILE A 4 -9.61 -1.67 34.33
C ILE A 4 -10.54 -0.79 33.49
N LYS A 5 -10.73 0.47 33.88
CA LYS A 5 -11.51 1.46 33.12
C LYS A 5 -10.89 1.79 31.76
N ASP A 6 -9.56 1.86 31.68
CA ASP A 6 -8.86 2.12 30.40
C ASP A 6 -9.02 0.92 29.47
N ILE A 7 -8.94 -0.30 30.00
CA ILE A 7 -9.19 -1.53 29.25
C ILE A 7 -10.63 -1.56 28.72
N TYR A 8 -11.61 -1.21 29.55
CA TYR A 8 -13.01 -1.13 29.13
C TYR A 8 -13.21 -0.11 28.00
N ASN A 9 -12.60 1.07 28.11
CA ASN A 9 -12.68 2.10 27.08
C ASN A 9 -12.12 1.60 25.73
N VAL A 10 -10.95 0.97 25.73
CA VAL A 10 -10.34 0.42 24.51
C VAL A 10 -11.19 -0.67 23.89
N ILE A 11 -11.71 -1.60 24.69
CA ILE A 11 -12.60 -2.66 24.20
C ILE A 11 -13.87 -2.03 23.63
N SER A 12 -14.47 -1.08 24.33
CA SER A 12 -15.68 -0.40 23.87
C SER A 12 -15.47 0.39 22.57
N SER A 13 -14.32 1.03 22.38
CA SER A 13 -14.01 1.78 21.17
C SER A 13 -13.68 0.88 19.98
N THR A 14 -13.11 -0.31 20.22
CA THR A 14 -12.75 -1.26 19.15
C THR A 14 -13.86 -2.25 18.81
N PHE A 15 -14.84 -2.44 19.71
CA PHE A 15 -15.96 -3.36 19.53
C PHE A 15 -16.78 -3.09 18.26
N PRO A 16 -17.17 -1.84 17.92
CA PRO A 16 -17.88 -1.54 16.68
C PRO A 16 -17.11 -1.91 15.41
N LEU A 17 -15.79 -2.12 15.51
CA LEU A 17 -14.95 -2.50 14.38
C LEU A 17 -14.84 -4.02 14.24
N TYR A 18 -14.51 -4.70 15.34
CA TYR A 18 -14.22 -6.13 15.32
C TYR A 18 -15.49 -6.99 15.25
N VAL A 19 -16.61 -6.52 15.79
CA VAL A 19 -17.87 -7.27 15.74
C VAL A 19 -18.39 -7.40 14.31
N PRO A 20 -18.51 -6.33 13.50
CA PRO A 20 -18.86 -6.46 12.09
C PRO A 20 -17.86 -7.31 11.29
N LEU A 21 -16.56 -7.22 11.61
CA LEU A 21 -15.54 -8.06 10.95
C LEU A 21 -15.77 -9.55 11.24
N PHE A 22 -16.03 -9.90 12.50
CA PHE A 22 -16.34 -11.27 12.89
C PHE A 22 -17.65 -11.76 12.28
N LEU A 23 -18.69 -10.93 12.28
CA LEU A 23 -19.97 -11.24 11.63
C LEU A 23 -19.83 -11.40 10.12
N GLY A 24 -19.05 -10.54 9.46
CA GLY A 24 -18.75 -10.65 8.03
C GLY A 24 -18.02 -11.94 7.69
N TYR A 25 -17.00 -12.31 8.49
CA TYR A 25 -16.30 -13.58 8.34
C TYR A 25 -17.24 -14.78 8.57
N GLY A 26 -18.04 -14.74 9.64
CA GLY A 26 -19.00 -15.79 9.96
C GLY A 26 -20.10 -15.94 8.90
N SER A 27 -20.52 -14.84 8.29
CA SER A 27 -21.51 -14.79 7.21
C SER A 27 -21.06 -15.58 5.98
N VAL A 28 -19.78 -15.49 5.63
CA VAL A 28 -19.20 -16.22 4.49
C VAL A 28 -18.85 -17.66 4.88
N ARG A 29 -18.19 -17.85 6.03
CA ARG A 29 -17.61 -19.15 6.41
C ARG A 29 -18.64 -20.13 6.97
N TRP A 30 -19.52 -19.67 7.85
CA TRP A 30 -20.45 -20.53 8.60
C TRP A 30 -21.89 -20.43 8.08
N TRP A 31 -22.39 -19.22 7.89
CA TRP A 31 -23.78 -19.01 7.48
C TRP A 31 -24.00 -19.05 5.96
N LYS A 32 -22.94 -18.98 5.15
CA LYS A 32 -22.97 -19.00 3.67
C LYS A 32 -24.01 -18.05 3.06
N ILE A 33 -24.25 -16.90 3.71
CA ILE A 33 -25.26 -15.92 3.27
C ILE A 33 -24.77 -15.20 2.00
N PHE A 34 -23.45 -14.99 1.89
CA PHE A 34 -22.85 -14.33 0.73
C PHE A 34 -22.17 -15.32 -0.22
N THR A 35 -22.44 -15.16 -1.51
CA THR A 35 -21.72 -15.90 -2.56
C THR A 35 -20.35 -15.27 -2.84
N PRO A 36 -19.41 -16.00 -3.45
CA PRO A 36 -18.09 -15.45 -3.82
C PRO A 36 -18.19 -14.21 -4.72
N GLU A 37 -19.16 -14.19 -5.65
CA GLU A 37 -19.38 -13.05 -6.53
C GLU A 37 -19.86 -11.81 -5.77
N GLN A 38 -20.74 -11.99 -4.78
CA GLN A 38 -21.16 -10.90 -3.90
C GLN A 38 -20.00 -10.40 -3.03
N CYS A 39 -19.13 -11.27 -2.55
CA CYS A 39 -17.94 -10.85 -1.81
C CYS A 39 -17.00 -9.99 -2.67
N ILE A 40 -16.84 -10.35 -3.96
CA ILE A 40 -16.07 -9.54 -4.91
C ILE A 40 -16.75 -8.19 -5.14
N ALA A 41 -18.06 -8.15 -5.29
CA ALA A 41 -18.82 -6.91 -5.45
C ALA A 41 -18.69 -5.99 -4.22
N ILE A 42 -18.80 -6.55 -3.01
CA ILE A 42 -18.59 -5.84 -1.74
C ILE A 42 -17.16 -5.31 -1.66
N ASN A 43 -16.15 -6.12 -1.99
CA ASN A 43 -14.76 -5.68 -1.97
C ASN A 43 -14.50 -4.53 -2.95
N LYS A 44 -15.13 -4.56 -4.14
CA LYS A 44 -15.07 -3.44 -5.09
C LYS A 44 -15.76 -2.19 -4.52
N LEU A 45 -16.95 -2.34 -3.93
CA LEU A 45 -17.65 -1.22 -3.29
C LEU A 45 -16.78 -0.58 -2.19
N VAL A 46 -16.20 -1.40 -1.31
CA VAL A 46 -15.32 -0.92 -0.24
C VAL A 46 -14.09 -0.22 -0.79
N ALA A 47 -13.44 -0.79 -1.81
CA ALA A 47 -12.22 -0.24 -2.40
C ALA A 47 -12.45 1.07 -3.18
N TYR A 48 -13.56 1.19 -3.91
CA TYR A 48 -13.84 2.35 -4.76
C TYR A 48 -14.65 3.44 -4.08
N PHE A 49 -15.43 3.11 -3.04
CA PHE A 49 -16.35 4.04 -2.40
C PHE A 49 -16.03 4.24 -0.93
N THR A 50 -16.14 3.19 -0.10
CA THR A 50 -16.02 3.34 1.36
C THR A 50 -14.63 3.84 1.78
N LEU A 51 -13.55 3.22 1.31
CA LEU A 51 -12.19 3.60 1.71
C LEU A 51 -11.81 5.02 1.26
N PRO A 52 -12.10 5.45 0.02
CA PRO A 52 -11.87 6.84 -0.39
C PRO A 52 -12.64 7.85 0.45
N PHE A 53 -13.94 7.64 0.68
CA PHE A 53 -14.75 8.56 1.50
C PHE A 53 -14.23 8.64 2.93
N PHE A 54 -13.94 7.50 3.54
CA PHE A 54 -13.37 7.43 4.88
C PHE A 54 -12.01 8.13 4.96
N THR A 55 -11.15 7.93 3.95
CA THR A 55 -9.85 8.61 3.87
C THR A 55 -10.01 10.12 3.71
N PHE A 56 -10.98 10.58 2.91
CA PHE A 56 -11.27 12.00 2.72
C PHE A 56 -11.78 12.65 4.01
N GLU A 57 -12.73 12.03 4.70
CA GLU A 57 -13.29 12.53 5.97
C GLU A 57 -12.19 12.73 7.03
N PHE A 58 -11.30 11.76 7.17
CA PHE A 58 -10.19 11.88 8.10
C PHE A 58 -9.12 12.87 7.63
N ALA A 59 -8.82 12.92 6.33
CA ALA A 59 -7.85 13.87 5.79
C ALA A 59 -8.34 15.32 5.84
N SER A 60 -9.65 15.56 5.76
CA SER A 60 -10.24 16.90 5.82
C SER A 60 -10.22 17.52 7.21
N HIS A 61 -10.11 16.68 8.26
CA HIS A 61 -9.97 17.11 9.65
C HIS A 61 -8.51 17.37 10.06
N VAL A 62 -7.53 17.12 9.18
CA VAL A 62 -6.12 17.37 9.48
C VAL A 62 -5.76 18.80 9.17
N ASP A 63 -5.16 19.49 10.14
CA ASP A 63 -4.60 20.82 9.95
C ASP A 63 -3.15 20.73 9.44
N PRO A 64 -2.88 20.89 8.12
CA PRO A 64 -1.54 20.70 7.57
C PRO A 64 -0.52 21.71 8.12
N PHE A 65 -0.97 22.85 8.62
CA PHE A 65 -0.14 23.92 9.16
C PHE A 65 0.22 23.75 10.64
N ALA A 66 -0.51 22.89 11.38
CA ALA A 66 -0.28 22.63 12.80
C ALA A 66 0.26 21.20 13.06
N MET A 67 0.68 20.49 12.01
CA MET A 67 1.17 19.11 12.10
C MET A 67 2.44 18.99 12.97
N ASN A 68 2.48 17.97 13.83
CA ASN A 68 3.67 17.66 14.61
C ASN A 68 4.77 17.02 13.73
N TYR A 69 5.75 17.82 13.31
CA TYR A 69 6.87 17.37 12.46
C TYR A 69 7.80 16.35 13.13
N GLN A 70 7.91 16.35 14.46
CA GLN A 70 8.77 15.40 15.17
C GLN A 70 8.21 13.97 15.05
N VAL A 71 6.88 13.83 15.15
CA VAL A 71 6.20 12.54 15.01
C VAL A 71 6.28 12.03 13.57
N ILE A 72 6.09 12.91 12.57
CA ILE A 72 6.27 12.54 11.16
C ILE A 72 7.71 12.11 10.89
N ALA A 73 8.69 12.88 11.37
CA ALA A 73 10.11 12.56 11.17
C ALA A 73 10.46 11.21 11.82
N ALA A 74 9.92 10.92 13.00
CA ALA A 74 10.09 9.64 13.68
C ALA A 74 9.48 8.48 12.88
N ASP A 75 8.27 8.63 12.34
CA ASP A 75 7.66 7.62 11.46
C ASP A 75 8.51 7.38 10.21
N VAL A 76 8.95 8.46 9.55
CA VAL A 76 9.80 8.38 8.36
C VAL A 76 11.09 7.64 8.66
N LEU A 77 11.78 8.01 9.74
CA LEU A 77 13.03 7.39 10.15
C LEU A 77 12.83 5.90 10.47
N SER A 78 11.76 5.55 11.19
CA SER A 78 11.45 4.16 11.53
C SER A 78 11.25 3.29 10.28
N LYS A 79 10.54 3.80 9.27
CA LYS A 79 10.28 3.08 8.02
C LYS A 79 11.54 2.98 7.16
N VAL A 80 12.38 4.02 7.12
CA VAL A 80 13.70 3.95 6.45
C VAL A 80 14.57 2.88 7.08
N ILE A 81 14.65 2.81 8.42
CA ILE A 81 15.41 1.78 9.13
C ILE A 81 14.90 0.38 8.75
N ILE A 82 13.58 0.17 8.74
CA ILE A 82 12.98 -1.10 8.35
C ILE A 82 13.34 -1.47 6.91
N VAL A 83 13.30 -0.53 5.97
CA VAL A 83 13.69 -0.76 4.58
C VAL A 83 15.17 -1.17 4.49
N VAL A 84 16.05 -0.52 5.23
CA VAL A 84 17.48 -0.86 5.26
C VAL A 84 17.70 -2.28 5.81
N ILE A 85 17.04 -2.63 6.91
CA ILE A 85 17.10 -3.97 7.50
C ILE A 85 16.59 -5.02 6.50
N LEU A 86 15.45 -4.78 5.85
CA LEU A 86 14.87 -5.68 4.86
C LEU A 86 15.75 -5.82 3.60
N ALA A 87 16.41 -4.74 3.18
CA ALA A 87 17.34 -4.77 2.06
C ALA A 87 18.62 -5.55 2.39
N PHE A 88 19.14 -5.37 3.61
CA PHE A 88 20.29 -6.14 4.11
C PHE A 88 19.94 -7.63 4.24
N TRP A 89 18.77 -7.94 4.80
CA TRP A 89 18.29 -9.31 4.92
C TRP A 89 18.10 -9.99 3.56
N ALA A 90 17.55 -9.29 2.57
CA ALA A 90 17.40 -9.80 1.20
C ALA A 90 18.75 -10.02 0.49
N LYS A 91 19.79 -9.25 0.83
CA LYS A 91 21.14 -9.40 0.26
C LYS A 91 21.98 -10.48 0.95
N CYS A 92 21.86 -10.63 2.26
CA CYS A 92 22.74 -11.50 3.07
C CYS A 92 22.15 -12.90 3.34
N SER A 93 20.85 -13.11 3.09
CA SER A 93 20.21 -14.41 3.38
C SER A 93 20.14 -15.31 2.15
N SER A 94 20.82 -16.45 2.20
CA SER A 94 20.72 -17.54 1.21
C SER A 94 19.31 -18.12 1.07
N LYS A 95 18.42 -17.88 2.03
CA LYS A 95 17.00 -18.32 2.03
C LYS A 95 16.00 -17.17 1.83
N GLY A 96 16.47 -15.93 1.76
CA GLY A 96 15.62 -14.74 1.63
C GLY A 96 15.37 -14.39 0.17
N SER A 97 14.24 -14.82 -0.39
CA SER A 97 13.82 -14.34 -1.71
C SER A 97 13.35 -12.88 -1.64
N TYR A 98 13.68 -12.08 -2.66
CA TYR A 98 13.18 -10.72 -2.84
C TYR A 98 11.64 -10.63 -2.70
N SER A 99 10.92 -11.70 -3.07
CA SER A 99 9.47 -11.79 -2.90
C SER A 99 9.03 -11.73 -1.43
N TRP A 100 9.80 -12.33 -0.52
CA TRP A 100 9.46 -12.34 0.91
C TRP A 100 9.71 -10.98 1.55
N SER A 101 10.82 -10.31 1.20
CA SER A 101 11.11 -8.94 1.64
C SER A 101 10.04 -7.94 1.19
N ILE A 102 9.53 -8.09 -0.04
CA ILE A 102 8.45 -7.23 -0.57
C ILE A 102 7.12 -7.49 0.15
N THR A 103 6.79 -8.75 0.44
CA THR A 103 5.59 -9.08 1.23
C THR A 103 5.70 -8.55 2.67
N SER A 104 6.86 -8.69 3.32
CA SER A 104 7.09 -8.14 4.66
C SER A 104 7.02 -6.61 4.67
N PHE A 105 7.64 -5.96 3.69
CA PHE A 105 7.53 -4.51 3.53
C PHE A 105 6.08 -4.08 3.29
N SER A 106 5.36 -4.80 2.42
CA SER A 106 3.94 -4.56 2.18
C SER A 106 3.11 -4.73 3.45
N LEU A 107 3.32 -5.77 4.25
CA LEU A 107 2.62 -6.01 5.51
C LEU A 107 2.88 -4.90 6.55
N ILE A 108 4.13 -4.43 6.62
CA ILE A 108 4.52 -3.34 7.53
C ILE A 108 3.97 -1.98 7.05
N THR A 109 3.76 -1.81 5.74
CA THR A 109 3.34 -0.53 5.15
C THR A 109 1.82 -0.42 4.96
N LEU A 110 1.12 -1.54 4.76
CA LEU A 110 -0.36 -1.63 4.71
C LEU A 110 -0.97 -1.71 6.11
N THR A 111 -0.40 -1.02 7.09
CA THR A 111 -1.00 -0.95 8.41
C THR A 111 -2.31 -0.18 8.30
N ASN A 112 -3.40 -0.80 8.74
CA ASN A 112 -4.75 -0.23 8.78
C ASN A 112 -4.89 0.77 9.94
N SER A 113 -3.91 1.67 10.09
CA SER A 113 -3.80 2.63 11.19
C SER A 113 -4.98 3.58 11.24
N LEU A 114 -5.58 3.89 10.08
CA LEU A 114 -6.71 4.81 10.01
C LEU A 114 -8.00 4.14 10.53
N VAL A 115 -8.28 2.90 10.11
CA VAL A 115 -9.52 2.19 10.48
C VAL A 115 -9.47 1.63 11.90
N VAL A 116 -8.36 1.00 12.29
CA VAL A 116 -8.23 0.35 13.62
C VAL A 116 -7.54 1.26 14.62
N GLY A 117 -6.54 2.03 14.16
CA GLY A 117 -5.68 2.81 15.04
C GLY A 117 -6.40 4.00 15.68
N VAL A 118 -7.27 4.70 14.94
CA VAL A 118 -8.01 5.85 15.47
C VAL A 118 -8.88 5.47 16.68
N PRO A 119 -9.82 4.50 16.60
CA PRO A 119 -10.64 4.13 17.75
C PRO A 119 -9.82 3.61 18.93
N MET A 120 -8.73 2.88 18.64
CA MET A 120 -7.87 2.31 19.68
C MET A 120 -7.10 3.40 20.43
N LEU A 121 -6.46 4.33 19.71
CA LEU A 121 -5.64 5.37 20.30
C LEU A 121 -6.50 6.45 20.95
N HIS A 122 -7.68 6.74 20.41
CA HIS A 122 -8.70 7.55 21.08
C HIS A 122 -9.08 6.95 22.45
N GLY A 123 -9.38 5.63 22.50
CA GLY A 123 -9.74 4.96 23.75
C GLY A 123 -8.62 4.90 24.80
N MET A 124 -7.35 4.95 24.38
CA MET A 124 -6.19 4.88 25.27
C MET A 124 -5.66 6.25 25.73
N TYR A 125 -5.62 7.23 24.83
CA TYR A 125 -4.89 8.49 25.01
C TYR A 125 -5.72 9.74 24.70
N GLY A 126 -6.98 9.58 24.27
CA GLY A 126 -7.89 10.68 23.94
C GLY A 126 -7.59 11.34 22.59
N MET A 127 -8.17 12.54 22.38
CA MET A 127 -8.21 13.18 21.06
C MET A 127 -6.82 13.55 20.50
N MET A 128 -5.86 13.89 21.35
CA MET A 128 -4.49 14.21 20.88
C MET A 128 -3.84 13.03 20.13
N ALA A 129 -4.14 11.78 20.52
CA ALA A 129 -3.57 10.62 19.86
C ALA A 129 -4.30 10.26 18.57
N GLU A 130 -5.59 10.56 18.48
CA GLU A 130 -6.36 10.46 17.26
C GLU A 130 -5.78 11.39 16.18
N ASP A 131 -5.58 12.67 16.50
CA ASP A 131 -5.01 13.65 15.55
C ASP A 131 -3.64 13.20 15.03
N LEU A 132 -2.76 12.70 15.92
CA LEU A 132 -1.44 12.20 15.55
C LEU A 132 -1.51 10.98 14.61
N VAL A 133 -2.46 10.08 14.81
CA VAL A 133 -2.62 8.87 13.98
C VAL A 133 -3.18 9.23 12.62
N VAL A 134 -4.17 10.12 12.59
CA VAL A 134 -4.75 10.62 11.34
C VAL A 134 -3.66 11.31 10.53
N GLN A 135 -2.88 12.18 11.17
CA GLN A 135 -1.72 12.86 10.59
C GLN A 135 -0.72 11.87 9.94
N LEU A 136 -0.33 10.83 10.67
CA LEU A 136 0.58 9.79 10.17
C LEU A 136 -0.04 8.98 9.03
N SER A 137 -1.34 8.69 9.10
CA SER A 137 -2.05 7.90 8.10
C SER A 137 -2.14 8.63 6.75
N VAL A 138 -2.33 9.95 6.75
CA VAL A 138 -2.33 10.79 5.54
C VAL A 138 -0.94 10.81 4.89
N PHE A 139 0.11 11.01 5.69
CA PHE A 139 1.48 10.96 5.18
C PHE A 139 1.83 9.56 4.63
N GLN A 140 1.36 8.50 5.29
CA GLN A 140 1.47 7.13 4.82
C GLN A 140 0.74 6.89 3.50
N ALA A 141 -0.46 7.43 3.32
CA ALA A 141 -1.23 7.28 2.10
C ALA A 141 -0.61 8.04 0.91
N ILE A 142 0.01 9.19 1.14
CA ILE A 142 0.60 10.02 0.07
C ILE A 142 2.01 9.53 -0.28
N VAL A 143 2.90 9.39 0.71
CA VAL A 143 4.31 9.10 0.46
C VAL A 143 4.56 7.60 0.39
N TRP A 144 4.15 6.87 1.43
CA TRP A 144 4.53 5.47 1.57
C TRP A 144 3.79 4.52 0.62
N LEU A 145 2.49 4.76 0.33
CA LEU A 145 1.79 3.99 -0.71
C LEU A 145 2.38 4.24 -2.10
N THR A 146 2.83 5.46 -2.41
CA THR A 146 3.50 5.76 -3.68
C THR A 146 4.79 4.95 -3.83
N VAL A 147 5.61 4.91 -2.77
CA VAL A 147 6.83 4.09 -2.74
C VAL A 147 6.50 2.60 -2.86
N LEU A 148 5.46 2.11 -2.17
CA LEU A 148 5.05 0.70 -2.24
C LEU A 148 4.57 0.32 -3.65
N LEU A 149 3.72 1.13 -4.28
CA LEU A 149 3.25 0.91 -5.66
C LEU A 149 4.41 0.93 -6.65
N PHE A 150 5.39 1.83 -6.45
CA PHE A 150 6.61 1.86 -7.25
C PHE A 150 7.38 0.53 -7.16
N VAL A 151 7.63 0.05 -5.94
CA VAL A 151 8.35 -1.22 -5.71
C VAL A 151 7.60 -2.40 -6.34
N LEU A 152 6.27 -2.43 -6.25
CA LEU A 152 5.44 -3.48 -6.85
C LEU A 152 5.46 -3.44 -8.38
N GLU A 153 5.43 -2.27 -9.00
CA GLU A 153 5.50 -2.15 -10.47
C GLU A 153 6.88 -2.55 -10.99
N VAL A 154 7.95 -2.15 -10.29
CA VAL A 154 9.33 -2.58 -10.60
C VAL A 154 9.45 -4.11 -10.49
N ARG A 155 8.85 -4.71 -9.47
CA ARG A 155 8.82 -6.18 -9.34
C ARG A 155 8.06 -6.82 -10.50
N LYS A 156 6.90 -6.29 -10.88
CA LYS A 156 6.10 -6.80 -12.00
C LYS A 156 6.89 -6.72 -13.31
N ALA A 157 7.54 -5.60 -13.58
CA ALA A 157 8.39 -5.41 -14.76
C ALA A 157 9.59 -6.36 -14.78
N ARG A 158 10.24 -6.60 -13.63
CA ARG A 158 11.32 -7.60 -13.52
C ARG A 158 10.83 -9.02 -13.76
N SER A 159 9.66 -9.37 -13.23
CA SER A 159 9.07 -10.69 -13.44
C SER A 159 8.71 -10.93 -14.91
N SER A 160 8.18 -9.92 -15.61
CA SER A 160 7.86 -10.03 -17.04
C SER A 160 9.10 -10.13 -17.92
N VAL A 161 10.18 -9.42 -17.58
CA VAL A 161 11.46 -9.55 -18.29
C VAL A 161 12.05 -10.96 -18.09
N LEU A 162 12.01 -11.47 -16.86
CA LEU A 162 12.49 -12.82 -16.56
C LEU A 162 11.69 -13.91 -17.30
N SER A 163 10.37 -13.77 -17.41
CA SER A 163 9.54 -14.73 -18.16
C SER A 163 9.81 -14.71 -19.66
N VAL A 164 10.06 -13.53 -20.26
CA VAL A 164 10.41 -13.41 -21.68
C VAL A 164 11.80 -14.00 -21.95
N MET A 165 12.76 -13.78 -21.06
CA MET A 165 14.10 -14.37 -21.15
C MET A 165 14.11 -15.88 -20.92
N ALA A 166 13.26 -16.40 -20.03
CA ALA A 166 13.10 -17.83 -19.82
C ALA A 166 12.44 -18.51 -21.03
N SER A 167 11.45 -17.88 -21.64
CA SER A 167 10.81 -18.39 -22.87
C SER A 167 11.72 -18.35 -24.10
N SER A 168 12.71 -17.45 -24.15
CA SER A 168 13.72 -17.43 -25.22
C SER A 168 14.80 -18.51 -25.05
N LYS A 169 15.07 -18.97 -23.82
CA LYS A 169 16.08 -20.01 -23.57
C LYS A 169 15.61 -21.43 -23.90
N ASP A 170 14.30 -21.65 -24.01
CA ASP A 170 13.73 -22.96 -24.34
C ASP A 170 13.64 -23.22 -25.87
N SER A 171 14.02 -22.24 -26.70
CA SER A 171 13.99 -22.33 -28.18
C SER A 171 15.37 -22.44 -28.84
N GLN A 172 16.47 -22.56 -28.08
CA GLN A 172 17.82 -22.73 -28.65
C GLN A 172 18.42 -24.12 -28.38
N VAL A 173 17.78 -25.18 -28.88
CA VAL A 173 18.46 -26.46 -29.17
C VAL A 173 17.82 -27.16 -30.39
N VAL A 174 17.79 -26.55 -31.59
CA VAL A 174 17.76 -27.31 -32.85
C VAL A 174 18.49 -26.52 -33.94
N SER A 175 19.42 -27.21 -34.59
CA SER A 175 20.30 -26.88 -35.72
C SER A 175 19.61 -26.51 -37.05
N VAL A 176 20.31 -25.73 -37.90
CA VAL A 176 20.66 -25.99 -39.33
C VAL A 176 20.85 -24.68 -40.13
N ASP A 177 21.77 -24.78 -41.09
CA ASP A 177 22.57 -23.85 -41.90
C ASP A 177 21.92 -22.80 -42.83
N VAL A 178 22.60 -21.63 -42.91
CA VAL A 178 23.17 -20.88 -44.08
C VAL A 178 22.31 -20.26 -45.22
N GLU A 179 22.49 -18.92 -45.36
CA GLU A 179 22.38 -17.97 -46.52
C GLU A 179 21.01 -17.72 -47.20
N LYS A 180 20.59 -16.51 -47.63
CA LYS A 180 21.27 -15.22 -47.95
C LYS A 180 20.23 -14.06 -48.07
N GLU A 181 20.59 -12.89 -47.51
CA GLU A 181 20.38 -11.46 -47.94
C GLU A 181 19.00 -10.95 -48.47
N ALA A 182 18.50 -9.74 -48.19
CA ALA A 182 19.13 -8.47 -47.79
C ALA A 182 18.20 -7.54 -46.97
N GLN A 183 18.76 -7.05 -45.86
CA GLN A 183 18.68 -5.72 -45.23
C GLN A 183 17.37 -4.91 -45.18
N GLY A 184 16.84 -4.87 -43.95
CA GLY A 184 16.28 -3.70 -43.28
C GLY A 184 16.58 -3.81 -41.78
N THR A 185 17.86 -3.78 -41.40
CA THR A 185 18.34 -3.86 -40.02
C THR A 185 18.32 -2.47 -39.40
N GLU A 186 17.62 -2.33 -38.27
CA GLU A 186 17.96 -1.54 -37.07
C GLU A 186 16.70 -1.46 -36.20
N SER A 187 16.61 -1.86 -34.95
CA SER A 187 17.47 -2.60 -34.03
C SER A 187 16.49 -3.13 -32.96
N LEU A 188 16.65 -4.38 -32.52
CA LEU A 188 15.87 -4.95 -31.44
C LEU A 188 16.40 -4.34 -30.13
N SER A 189 15.99 -3.12 -29.83
CA SER A 189 16.42 -2.41 -28.63
C SER A 189 15.74 -3.06 -27.42
N SER A 190 16.46 -3.97 -26.78
CA SER A 190 16.25 -4.35 -25.38
C SER A 190 16.51 -3.12 -24.50
N GLU A 191 15.63 -2.12 -24.59
CA GLU A 191 15.68 -0.97 -23.69
C GLU A 191 15.19 -1.44 -22.33
N LYS A 192 16.11 -1.44 -21.35
CA LYS A 192 15.72 -1.47 -19.94
C LYS A 192 14.61 -0.44 -19.75
N PRO A 193 13.45 -0.80 -19.17
CA PRO A 193 12.37 0.17 -18.99
C PRO A 193 12.94 1.36 -18.20
N SER A 194 12.94 2.54 -18.84
CA SER A 194 13.45 3.75 -18.22
C SER A 194 12.78 3.95 -16.87
N ILE A 195 13.57 4.21 -15.83
CA ILE A 195 13.05 4.47 -14.47
C ILE A 195 12.01 5.59 -14.52
N CYS A 196 12.16 6.56 -15.44
CA CYS A 196 11.19 7.61 -15.70
C CYS A 196 9.86 7.08 -16.29
N ALA A 197 9.92 6.09 -17.19
CA ALA A 197 8.71 5.44 -17.72
C ALA A 197 7.99 4.63 -16.63
N ILE A 198 8.73 3.92 -15.77
CA ILE A 198 8.16 3.21 -14.62
C ILE A 198 7.54 4.22 -13.64
N LEU A 199 8.26 5.31 -13.33
CA LEU A 199 7.77 6.37 -12.46
C LEU A 199 6.48 6.98 -13.03
N ARG A 200 6.42 7.23 -14.33
CA ARG A 200 5.22 7.76 -15.00
C ARG A 200 4.03 6.80 -14.93
N VAL A 201 4.24 5.50 -15.16
CA VAL A 201 3.19 4.47 -15.03
C VAL A 201 2.72 4.37 -13.59
N VAL A 202 3.64 4.42 -12.62
CA VAL A 202 3.32 4.38 -11.19
C VAL A 202 2.56 5.63 -10.77
N PHE A 203 2.97 6.80 -11.22
CA PHE A 203 2.29 8.06 -10.94
C PHE A 203 0.88 8.09 -11.54
N LEU A 204 0.71 7.54 -12.75
CA LEU A 204 -0.60 7.39 -13.38
C LEU A 204 -1.48 6.39 -12.60
N LYS A 205 -0.92 5.26 -12.16
CA LYS A 205 -1.64 4.28 -11.33
C LYS A 205 -1.98 4.81 -9.94
N LEU A 206 -1.15 5.69 -9.39
CA LEU A 206 -1.40 6.40 -8.15
C LEU A 206 -2.51 7.45 -8.33
N ALA A 207 -2.47 8.23 -9.41
CA ALA A 207 -3.50 9.23 -9.71
C ALA A 207 -4.89 8.60 -9.93
N ILE A 208 -4.92 7.38 -10.45
CA ILE A 208 -6.15 6.60 -10.61
C ILE A 208 -6.55 5.88 -9.31
N ASN A 209 -5.64 5.77 -8.32
CA ASN A 209 -5.93 5.10 -7.06
C ASN A 209 -6.94 5.92 -6.25
N PRO A 210 -8.13 5.35 -5.95
CA PRO A 210 -9.17 6.08 -5.26
C PRO A 210 -8.77 6.67 -3.91
N ASN A 211 -7.95 5.95 -3.15
CA ASN A 211 -7.49 6.38 -1.83
C ASN A 211 -6.49 7.55 -1.92
N SER A 212 -5.70 7.60 -3.00
CA SER A 212 -4.69 8.63 -3.19
C SER A 212 -5.32 9.96 -3.57
N TYR A 213 -6.30 9.98 -4.49
CA TYR A 213 -7.02 11.22 -4.78
C TYR A 213 -7.80 11.69 -3.55
N ALA A 214 -8.44 10.79 -2.80
CA ALA A 214 -9.22 11.17 -1.62
C ALA A 214 -8.34 11.82 -0.53
N SER A 215 -7.13 11.28 -0.32
CA SER A 215 -6.15 11.88 0.59
C SER A 215 -5.74 13.28 0.12
N ILE A 216 -5.43 13.45 -1.17
CA ILE A 216 -5.00 14.74 -1.73
C ILE A 216 -6.12 15.77 -1.67
N VAL A 217 -7.34 15.40 -2.07
CA VAL A 217 -8.52 16.27 -2.02
C VAL A 217 -8.86 16.63 -0.58
N GLY A 218 -8.74 15.69 0.36
CA GLY A 218 -8.94 15.94 1.79
C GLY A 218 -7.95 16.97 2.34
N VAL A 219 -6.66 16.84 2.01
CA VAL A 219 -5.63 17.81 2.42
C VAL A 219 -5.84 19.18 1.78
N ILE A 220 -6.22 19.24 0.51
CA ILE A 220 -6.55 20.49 -0.18
C ILE A 220 -7.75 21.16 0.51
N TRP A 221 -8.79 20.39 0.81
CA TRP A 221 -9.97 20.88 1.51
C TRP A 221 -9.63 21.41 2.90
N ALA A 222 -8.88 20.65 3.69
CA ALA A 222 -8.45 21.09 5.02
C ALA A 222 -7.59 22.36 4.97
N SER A 223 -6.72 22.48 3.96
CA SER A 223 -5.91 23.68 3.73
C SER A 223 -6.76 24.91 3.38
N LEU A 224 -7.90 24.71 2.71
CA LEU A 224 -8.83 25.77 2.33
C LEU A 224 -9.76 26.14 3.48
N SER A 225 -10.23 25.17 4.27
CA SER A 225 -11.15 25.41 5.40
C SER A 225 -10.45 26.03 6.60
N ASN A 226 -9.16 25.77 6.76
CA ASN A 226 -8.37 26.25 7.89
C ASN A 226 -7.61 27.56 7.59
N ARG A 227 -8.07 28.29 6.57
CA ARG A 227 -7.63 29.65 6.17
C ARG A 227 -8.69 30.67 6.55
#